data_AF-A0A1I3Q430-F1
#
_entry.id   AF-A0A1I3Q430-F1
#
_cell.length_a   1.000
_cell.length_b   1.000
_cell.length_c   1.000
_cell.angle_alpha   90.00
_cell.angle_beta   90.00
_cell.angle_gamma   90.00
#
_symmetry.space_group_name_H-M   'P 1'
#
loop_
_entity.id
_entity.type
_entity.pdbx_description
1 polymer ?
#
loop_
_entity_poly.entity_id
_entity_poly.type
_entity_poly.pdbx_seq_one_letter_code
_entity_poly.pdbx_strand_id
1 'polypeptide(L)'
;MAGAALADKFQLFRISLLQRAQIDAFENPRLTREEFLREVFSENWEFPHYGSRFHYRPDPSHSAREVLMGRLGRRVLTEENSPPEMGLEEVIHEAWKACLIVVDPTDHVDGQKASVEVFKEIGGPIALISALARCVNQQRPHAPFVMDVQPIFDAATFWEFARQNQGQVTSITFDFVTPNGLWSVDEEMRDELIELRKAIKTQSVSTTFKSSEGLDTDAKQIKDAVDYAETGSGKIRARARRDKTFNSTEKPKIVTLSEDRQARESLLDRAAAKWKKILGRE
;
A
#
# COMPACT_ATOMS: atom_id res chain seq x y z
N MET A 1 30.63 15.09 -14.63
CA MET A 1 29.57 14.99 -13.62
C MET A 1 28.84 13.68 -13.87
N ALA A 2 28.98 12.72 -12.96
CA ALA A 2 28.26 11.45 -13.05
C ALA A 2 26.77 11.73 -12.90
N GLY A 3 25.97 11.34 -13.91
CA GLY A 3 24.52 11.40 -13.79
C GLY A 3 24.09 10.57 -12.58
N ALA A 4 23.26 11.15 -11.71
CA ALA A 4 22.70 10.41 -10.59
C ALA A 4 21.96 9.18 -11.15
N ALA A 5 22.45 8.00 -10.82
CA ALA A 5 21.79 6.73 -11.12
C ALA A 5 20.30 6.84 -10.73
N LEU A 6 19.41 6.66 -11.70
CA LEU A 6 17.96 6.71 -11.48
C LEU A 6 17.55 5.37 -10.88
N ALA A 7 17.64 5.27 -9.57
CA ALA A 7 17.20 4.10 -8.84
C ALA A 7 15.66 4.06 -8.80
N ASP A 8 15.09 2.93 -9.23
CA ASP A 8 13.64 2.73 -9.22
C ASP A 8 13.19 2.46 -7.78
N LYS A 9 12.19 3.22 -7.34
CA LYS A 9 11.68 3.18 -5.96
C LYS A 9 10.30 2.57 -5.95
N PHE A 10 10.03 1.70 -4.97
CA PHE A 10 8.76 1.02 -4.78
C PHE A 10 8.24 1.30 -3.38
N GLN A 11 7.00 1.74 -3.27
CA GLN A 11 6.32 1.88 -1.99
C GLN A 11 5.64 0.57 -1.62
N LEU A 12 5.83 0.09 -0.40
CA LEU A 12 5.30 -1.19 0.08
C LEU A 12 3.93 -1.03 0.78
N PHE A 13 3.05 -1.99 0.54
CA PHE A 13 1.69 -2.05 1.06
C PHE A 13 1.33 -3.44 1.55
N ARG A 14 0.47 -3.50 2.56
CA ARG A 14 -0.29 -4.69 2.93
C ARG A 14 -1.64 -4.66 2.20
N ILE A 15 -2.04 -5.80 1.67
CA ILE A 15 -3.40 -6.04 1.17
C ILE A 15 -4.16 -6.88 2.21
N SER A 16 -5.25 -6.33 2.71
CA SER A 16 -6.16 -7.00 3.65
C SER A 16 -7.45 -7.37 2.91
N LEU A 17 -7.83 -8.64 2.97
CA LEU A 17 -9.07 -9.14 2.40
C LEU A 17 -10.10 -9.44 3.48
N LEU A 18 -11.03 -8.50 3.67
CA LEU A 18 -12.08 -8.55 4.69
C LEU A 18 -13.29 -9.32 4.16
N GLN A 19 -13.68 -10.41 4.81
CA GLN A 19 -14.89 -11.16 4.43
C GLN A 19 -16.15 -10.27 4.47
N ARG A 20 -16.97 -10.32 3.42
CA ARG A 20 -18.31 -9.71 3.41
C ARG A 20 -19.29 -10.61 4.16
N ALA A 21 -20.13 -10.01 4.99
CA ALA A 21 -21.15 -10.73 5.77
C ALA A 21 -22.34 -11.22 4.93
N GLN A 22 -22.43 -10.82 3.66
CA GLN A 22 -23.67 -10.82 2.86
C GLN A 22 -23.53 -11.64 1.57
N ILE A 23 -22.81 -12.75 1.61
CA ILE A 23 -22.75 -13.69 0.49
C ILE A 23 -23.77 -14.78 0.80
N ASP A 24 -24.82 -14.92 -0.02
CA ASP A 24 -25.69 -16.08 0.04
C ASP A 24 -24.83 -17.33 -0.13
N ALA A 25 -24.88 -18.21 0.87
CA ALA A 25 -23.99 -19.37 1.02
C ALA A 25 -24.12 -20.42 -0.11
N PHE A 26 -25.01 -20.19 -1.07
CA PHE A 26 -25.39 -21.12 -2.12
C PHE A 26 -24.93 -20.74 -3.52
N GLU A 27 -24.41 -19.52 -3.77
CA GLU A 27 -24.20 -19.03 -5.15
C GLU A 27 -22.75 -18.77 -5.60
N ASN A 28 -21.73 -18.92 -4.73
CA ASN A 28 -20.34 -18.80 -5.19
C ASN A 28 -19.43 -19.88 -4.59
N PRO A 29 -18.60 -20.56 -5.40
CA PRO A 29 -17.49 -21.34 -4.85
C PRO A 29 -16.67 -20.41 -3.95
N ARG A 30 -16.34 -20.88 -2.74
CA ARG A 30 -15.58 -20.10 -1.76
C ARG A 30 -14.17 -19.83 -2.30
N LEU A 31 -14.00 -18.76 -3.07
CA LEU A 31 -12.68 -18.30 -3.49
C LEU A 31 -11.82 -18.10 -2.24
N THR A 32 -10.63 -18.67 -2.26
CA THR A 32 -9.59 -18.34 -1.30
C THR A 32 -9.13 -16.89 -1.50
N ARG A 33 -8.43 -16.34 -0.50
CA ARG A 33 -7.83 -15.01 -0.58
C ARG A 33 -6.88 -14.88 -1.77
N GLU A 34 -6.07 -15.90 -1.99
CA GLU A 34 -5.12 -15.93 -3.09
C GLU A 34 -5.85 -15.97 -4.44
N GLU A 35 -6.82 -16.87 -4.62
CA GLU A 35 -7.62 -16.95 -5.84
C GLU A 35 -8.32 -15.63 -6.14
N PHE A 36 -8.90 -14.98 -5.13
CA PHE A 36 -9.53 -13.68 -5.29
C PHE A 36 -8.54 -12.61 -5.79
N LEU A 37 -7.33 -12.52 -5.21
CA LEU A 37 -6.33 -11.57 -5.71
C LEU A 37 -5.88 -11.91 -7.13
N ARG A 38 -5.70 -13.19 -7.45
CA ARG A 38 -5.36 -13.61 -8.82
C ARG A 38 -6.44 -13.21 -9.81
N GLU A 39 -7.70 -13.41 -9.47
CA GLU A 39 -8.84 -13.01 -10.31
C GLU A 39 -8.85 -11.48 -10.49
N VAL A 40 -8.76 -10.71 -9.40
CA VAL A 40 -8.76 -9.24 -9.47
C VAL A 40 -7.59 -8.70 -10.28
N PHE A 41 -6.37 -9.15 -10.00
CA PHE A 41 -5.17 -8.58 -10.63
C PHE A 41 -4.84 -9.21 -11.99
N SER A 42 -5.61 -10.19 -12.48
CA SER A 42 -5.57 -10.67 -13.87
C SER A 42 -6.56 -9.95 -14.79
N GLU A 43 -7.38 -9.06 -14.23
CA GLU A 43 -8.35 -8.28 -14.98
C GLU A 43 -7.89 -6.85 -15.28
N ASN A 44 -8.56 -6.30 -16.29
CA ASN A 44 -8.40 -4.93 -16.72
C ASN A 44 -9.33 -4.02 -15.91
N TRP A 45 -8.77 -3.00 -15.25
CA TRP A 45 -9.57 -2.02 -14.51
C TRP A 45 -9.47 -0.63 -15.11
N GLU A 46 -10.60 0.06 -15.11
CA GLU A 46 -10.70 1.47 -15.49
C GLU A 46 -11.47 2.23 -14.41
N PHE A 47 -10.90 3.32 -13.91
CA PHE A 47 -11.51 4.06 -12.82
C PHE A 47 -11.16 5.56 -12.82
N PRO A 48 -12.07 6.41 -12.34
CA PRO A 48 -11.80 7.83 -12.15
C PRO A 48 -11.05 8.09 -10.83
N HIS A 49 -10.11 9.01 -10.84
CA HIS A 49 -9.42 9.51 -9.65
C HIS A 49 -8.91 10.94 -9.86
N TYR A 50 -9.30 11.88 -8.98
CA TYR A 50 -8.97 13.31 -9.06
C TYR A 50 -9.11 13.92 -10.47
N GLY A 51 -10.27 13.70 -11.11
CA GLY A 51 -10.56 14.25 -12.45
C GLY A 51 -9.82 13.58 -13.62
N SER A 52 -8.94 12.62 -13.36
CA SER A 52 -8.29 11.79 -14.38
C SER A 52 -8.88 10.39 -14.44
N ARG A 53 -8.74 9.74 -15.59
CA ARG A 53 -9.09 8.33 -15.78
C ARG A 53 -7.83 7.48 -15.79
N PHE A 54 -7.80 6.47 -14.92
CA PHE A 54 -6.69 5.53 -14.76
C PHE A 54 -7.06 4.17 -15.31
N HIS A 55 -6.06 3.47 -15.81
CA HIS A 55 -6.18 2.13 -16.35
C HIS A 55 -5.14 1.22 -15.69
N TYR A 56 -5.60 0.11 -15.13
CA TYR A 56 -4.75 -1.00 -14.75
C TYR A 56 -4.77 -2.06 -15.85
N ARG A 57 -3.59 -2.52 -16.24
CA ARG A 57 -3.38 -3.60 -17.21
C ARG A 57 -2.49 -4.67 -16.59
N PRO A 58 -2.93 -5.93 -16.46
CA PRO A 58 -2.08 -7.02 -16.01
C PRO A 58 -0.96 -7.29 -17.03
N ASP A 59 0.18 -7.76 -16.55
CA ASP A 59 1.26 -8.27 -17.37
C ASP A 59 1.33 -9.80 -17.26
N PRO A 60 0.73 -10.55 -18.21
CA PRO A 60 0.66 -12.01 -18.11
C PRO A 60 2.02 -12.68 -18.36
N SER A 61 2.97 -11.99 -19.01
CA SER A 61 4.30 -12.54 -19.30
C SER A 61 5.19 -12.59 -18.06
N HIS A 62 4.98 -11.67 -17.12
CA HIS A 62 5.75 -11.57 -15.87
C HIS A 62 4.95 -12.01 -14.64
N SER A 63 3.65 -12.25 -14.81
CA SER A 63 2.83 -12.84 -13.77
C SER A 63 3.08 -14.35 -13.71
N ALA A 64 3.92 -14.75 -12.76
CA ALA A 64 4.20 -16.15 -12.48
C ALA A 64 3.20 -16.72 -11.45
N ARG A 65 3.34 -18.02 -11.15
CA ARG A 65 2.58 -18.63 -10.04
C ARG A 65 2.82 -17.89 -8.72
N GLU A 66 3.98 -17.29 -8.47
CA GLU A 66 4.29 -16.68 -7.17
C GLU A 66 3.91 -15.19 -7.05
N VAL A 67 3.88 -14.46 -8.17
CA VAL A 67 3.74 -13.00 -8.17
C VAL A 67 2.89 -12.54 -9.34
N LEU A 68 2.09 -11.50 -9.12
CA LEU A 68 1.29 -10.83 -10.14
C LEU A 68 1.90 -9.47 -10.43
N MET A 69 1.97 -9.11 -11.71
CA MET A 69 2.48 -7.82 -12.14
C MET A 69 1.50 -7.14 -13.07
N GLY A 70 1.49 -5.81 -13.04
CA GLY A 70 0.65 -5.02 -13.93
C GLY A 70 1.07 -3.56 -13.94
N ARG A 71 0.61 -2.84 -14.95
CA ARG A 71 0.86 -1.41 -15.08
C ARG A 71 -0.38 -0.63 -14.71
N LEU A 72 -0.20 0.41 -13.91
CA LEU A 72 -1.23 1.41 -13.68
C LEU A 72 -0.83 2.71 -14.36
N GLY A 73 -1.63 3.18 -15.31
CA GLY A 73 -1.31 4.35 -16.10
C GLY A 73 -2.48 5.27 -16.37
N ARG A 74 -2.15 6.47 -16.83
CA ARG A 74 -3.10 7.48 -17.30
C ARG A 74 -2.51 8.27 -18.46
N ARG A 75 -3.39 9.02 -19.13
CA ARG A 75 -2.96 10.08 -20.05
C ARG A 75 -2.46 11.28 -19.26
N VAL A 76 -1.36 11.85 -19.72
CA VAL A 76 -0.80 13.12 -19.24
C VAL A 76 -0.51 14.02 -20.43
N LEU A 77 -0.56 15.33 -20.21
CA LEU A 77 0.04 16.29 -21.13
C LEU A 77 1.52 16.40 -20.75
N THR A 78 2.39 16.23 -21.73
CA THR A 78 3.83 16.36 -21.55
C THR A 78 4.32 17.51 -22.43
N GLU A 79 5.16 18.34 -21.82
CA GLU A 79 5.86 19.44 -22.47
C GLU A 79 7.30 18.98 -22.69
N GLU A 80 7.69 18.87 -23.95
CA GLU A 80 9.04 18.46 -24.36
C GLU A 80 9.52 19.40 -25.47
N ASN A 81 10.83 19.44 -25.70
CA ASN A 81 11.37 20.13 -26.86
C ASN A 81 11.33 19.20 -28.06
N SER A 82 10.96 19.74 -29.22
CA SER A 82 11.09 19.05 -30.49
C SER A 82 12.57 18.69 -30.77
N PRO A 83 12.85 17.74 -31.69
CA PRO A 83 14.22 17.43 -32.07
C PRO A 83 15.02 18.66 -32.55
N PRO A 84 16.37 18.65 -32.47
CA PRO A 84 17.20 19.79 -32.87
C PRO A 84 16.94 20.31 -34.29
N GLU A 85 16.59 19.41 -35.23
CA GLU A 85 16.22 19.74 -36.61
C GLU A 85 14.92 20.56 -36.73
N MET A 86 14.07 20.55 -35.71
CA MET A 86 12.86 21.39 -35.60
C MET A 86 13.05 22.56 -34.63
N GLY A 87 14.30 22.92 -34.33
CA GLY A 87 14.63 24.13 -33.58
C GLY A 87 14.47 24.04 -32.06
N LEU A 88 14.26 22.85 -31.49
CA LEU A 88 14.00 22.65 -30.06
C LEU A 88 12.78 23.43 -29.56
N GLU A 89 11.77 23.60 -30.41
CA GLU A 89 10.51 24.26 -30.06
C GLU A 89 9.78 23.49 -28.96
N GLU A 90 9.21 24.21 -27.99
CA GLU A 90 8.35 23.64 -26.95
C GLU A 90 7.08 23.07 -27.57
N VAL A 91 6.88 21.76 -27.42
CA VAL A 91 5.69 21.06 -27.88
C VAL A 91 4.95 20.43 -26.72
N ILE A 92 3.63 20.62 -26.70
CA ILE A 92 2.73 19.95 -25.76
C ILE A 92 2.03 18.83 -26.51
N HIS A 93 2.20 17.60 -26.04
CA HIS A 93 1.48 16.45 -26.58
C HIS A 93 0.93 15.55 -25.48
N GLU A 94 -0.03 14.72 -25.86
CA GLU A 94 -0.53 13.68 -24.97
C GLU A 94 0.42 12.49 -24.95
N ALA A 95 0.74 12.01 -23.76
CA ALA A 95 1.53 10.81 -23.53
C ALA A 95 0.81 9.87 -22.56
N TRP A 96 1.10 8.58 -22.67
CA TRP A 96 0.74 7.61 -21.65
C TRP A 96 1.91 7.40 -20.71
N LYS A 97 1.64 7.58 -19.42
CA LYS A 97 2.60 7.32 -18.35
C LYS A 97 2.01 6.26 -17.44
N ALA A 98 2.84 5.33 -16.98
CA ALA A 98 2.43 4.21 -16.15
C ALA A 98 3.51 3.89 -15.11
N CYS A 99 3.07 3.41 -13.95
CA CYS A 99 3.93 2.78 -12.96
C CYS A 99 3.68 1.27 -12.92
N LEU A 100 4.67 0.55 -12.41
CA LEU A 100 4.55 -0.86 -12.09
C LEU A 100 3.85 -1.09 -10.75
N ILE A 101 2.95 -2.08 -10.72
CA ILE A 101 2.40 -2.70 -9.53
C ILE A 101 2.90 -4.15 -9.48
N VAL A 102 3.38 -4.57 -8.31
CA VAL A 102 3.78 -5.95 -8.02
C VAL A 102 2.96 -6.44 -6.83
N VAL A 103 2.33 -7.60 -6.93
CA VAL A 103 1.47 -8.18 -5.90
C VAL A 103 1.91 -9.60 -5.61
N ASP A 104 2.10 -9.92 -4.35
CA ASP A 104 2.21 -11.30 -3.88
C ASP A 104 0.84 -11.74 -3.36
N PRO A 105 0.13 -12.60 -4.11
CA PRO A 105 -1.20 -13.03 -3.75
C PRO A 105 -1.18 -14.17 -2.72
N THR A 106 -0.03 -14.76 -2.42
CA THR A 106 0.07 -15.94 -1.57
C THR A 106 -0.11 -15.60 -0.10
N ASP A 107 -0.61 -16.54 0.70
CA ASP A 107 -0.83 -16.33 2.13
C ASP A 107 0.49 -16.54 2.89
N HIS A 108 0.89 -15.52 3.68
CA HIS A 108 2.11 -15.53 4.49
C HIS A 108 1.78 -15.14 5.93
N VAL A 109 2.70 -15.39 6.86
CA VAL A 109 2.53 -15.04 8.29
C VAL A 109 2.36 -13.53 8.54
N ASP A 110 2.87 -12.69 7.64
CA ASP A 110 2.79 -11.23 7.65
C ASP A 110 1.82 -10.66 6.59
N GLY A 111 1.07 -11.52 5.90
CA GLY A 111 0.01 -11.15 4.96
C GLY A 111 0.41 -11.01 3.51
N GLN A 112 -0.62 -10.85 2.69
CA GLN A 112 -0.50 -10.54 1.26
C GLN A 112 0.01 -9.12 1.12
N LYS A 113 0.97 -8.92 0.21
CA LYS A 113 1.66 -7.64 0.04
C LYS A 113 1.58 -7.16 -1.40
N ALA A 114 1.65 -5.85 -1.57
CA ALA A 114 1.83 -5.23 -2.85
C ALA A 114 2.86 -4.13 -2.78
N SER A 115 3.44 -3.80 -3.92
CA SER A 115 4.25 -2.61 -4.08
C SER A 115 3.83 -1.85 -5.32
N VAL A 116 4.03 -0.54 -5.29
CA VAL A 116 3.76 0.34 -6.42
C VAL A 116 4.98 1.22 -6.63
N GLU A 117 5.45 1.30 -7.87
CA GLU A 117 6.54 2.17 -8.26
C GLU A 117 6.20 3.64 -7.99
N VAL A 118 7.17 4.36 -7.42
CA VAL A 118 7.08 5.78 -7.12
C VAL A 118 7.37 6.57 -8.40
N PHE A 119 6.32 6.86 -9.17
CA PHE A 119 6.44 7.65 -10.39
C PHE A 119 5.60 8.93 -10.31
N LYS A 120 6.27 10.08 -10.10
CA LYS A 120 5.60 11.35 -9.78
C LYS A 120 4.63 11.83 -10.85
N GLU A 121 4.91 11.54 -12.12
CA GLU A 121 4.08 11.98 -13.25
C GLU A 121 2.67 11.38 -13.22
N ILE A 122 2.47 10.22 -12.58
CA ILE A 122 1.15 9.57 -12.54
C ILE A 122 0.37 9.81 -11.24
N GLY A 123 1.05 10.16 -10.14
CA GLY A 123 0.44 10.40 -8.83
C GLY A 123 1.10 9.63 -7.68
N GLY A 124 0.59 9.84 -6.47
CA GLY A 124 1.09 9.20 -5.25
C GLY A 124 0.72 7.71 -5.16
N PRO A 125 1.66 6.78 -4.91
CA PRO A 125 1.40 5.34 -4.92
C PRO A 125 0.23 4.88 -4.04
N ILE A 126 0.11 5.41 -2.82
CA ILE A 126 -1.01 5.11 -1.91
C ILE A 126 -2.36 5.52 -2.50
N ALA A 127 -2.44 6.72 -3.09
CA ALA A 127 -3.69 7.24 -3.66
C ALA A 127 -4.15 6.35 -4.83
N LEU A 128 -3.20 5.92 -5.64
CA LEU A 128 -3.39 5.06 -6.80
C LEU A 128 -3.90 3.66 -6.43
N ILE A 129 -3.19 2.95 -5.54
CA ILE A 129 -3.60 1.59 -5.15
C ILE A 129 -4.90 1.59 -4.33
N SER A 130 -5.13 2.60 -3.49
CA SER A 130 -6.40 2.76 -2.79
C SER A 130 -7.56 3.07 -3.73
N ALA A 131 -7.33 3.82 -4.81
CA ALA A 131 -8.34 4.08 -5.83
C ALA A 131 -8.68 2.81 -6.63
N LEU A 132 -7.67 2.00 -6.99
CA LEU A 132 -7.88 0.69 -7.59
C LEU A 132 -8.69 -0.23 -6.66
N ALA A 133 -8.32 -0.32 -5.37
CA ALA A 133 -9.05 -1.13 -4.41
C ALA A 133 -10.52 -0.70 -4.26
N ARG A 134 -10.77 0.61 -4.22
CA ARG A 134 -12.13 1.15 -4.20
C ARG A 134 -12.90 0.78 -5.46
N CYS A 135 -12.28 0.88 -6.63
CA CYS A 135 -12.87 0.48 -7.91
C CYS A 135 -13.30 -0.99 -7.87
N VAL A 136 -12.40 -1.90 -7.49
CA VAL A 136 -12.68 -3.34 -7.36
C VAL A 136 -13.86 -3.57 -6.42
N ASN A 137 -13.83 -2.95 -5.23
CA ASN A 137 -14.89 -3.12 -4.22
C ASN A 137 -16.26 -2.61 -4.68
N GLN A 138 -16.29 -1.58 -5.52
CA GLN A 138 -17.52 -0.98 -6.08
C GLN A 138 -18.06 -1.79 -7.25
N GLN A 139 -17.19 -2.24 -8.16
CA GLN A 139 -17.58 -3.00 -9.34
C GLN A 139 -17.89 -4.47 -9.02
N ARG A 140 -17.40 -4.97 -7.86
CA ARG A 140 -17.69 -6.32 -7.36
C ARG A 140 -18.38 -6.29 -5.99
N PRO A 141 -19.63 -5.80 -5.89
CA PRO A 141 -20.33 -5.69 -4.61
C PRO A 141 -20.65 -7.05 -3.98
N HIS A 142 -20.73 -8.11 -4.78
CA HIS A 142 -21.04 -9.48 -4.36
C HIS A 142 -19.78 -10.37 -4.21
N ALA A 143 -18.59 -9.82 -4.40
CA ALA A 143 -17.35 -10.57 -4.17
C ALA A 143 -17.22 -10.99 -2.70
N PRO A 144 -16.56 -12.13 -2.42
CA PRO A 144 -16.46 -12.65 -1.06
C PRO A 144 -15.65 -11.77 -0.12
N PHE A 145 -14.78 -10.93 -0.67
CA PHE A 145 -13.89 -10.06 0.08
C PHE A 145 -14.09 -8.58 -0.29
N VAL A 146 -13.79 -7.71 0.67
CA VAL A 146 -13.50 -6.30 0.48
C VAL A 146 -11.99 -6.14 0.57
N MET A 147 -11.39 -5.55 -0.46
CA MET A 147 -9.97 -5.25 -0.49
C MET A 147 -9.70 -3.93 0.23
N ASP A 148 -8.85 -3.97 1.25
CA ASP A 148 -8.30 -2.80 1.92
C ASP A 148 -6.78 -2.79 1.76
N VAL A 149 -6.20 -1.61 1.52
CA VAL A 149 -4.77 -1.47 1.25
C VAL A 149 -4.18 -0.42 2.15
N GLN A 150 -3.15 -0.80 2.90
CA GLN A 150 -2.47 0.08 3.85
C GLN A 150 -0.97 0.15 3.56
N PRO A 151 -0.34 1.33 3.69
CA PRO A 151 1.11 1.42 3.57
C PRO A 151 1.77 0.68 4.73
N ILE A 152 2.80 -0.09 4.43
CA ILE A 152 3.73 -0.57 5.45
C ILE A 152 4.67 0.60 5.77
N PHE A 153 4.87 0.91 7.03
CA PHE A 153 5.75 1.98 7.48
C PHE A 153 6.85 1.41 8.38
N ASP A 154 7.83 2.24 8.74
CA ASP A 154 8.89 1.89 9.67
C ASP A 154 8.55 2.49 11.05
N ALA A 155 8.33 1.64 12.05
CA ALA A 155 7.99 2.07 13.40
C ALA A 155 9.08 2.94 14.03
N ALA A 156 10.35 2.82 13.60
CA ALA A 156 11.43 3.69 14.07
C ALA A 156 11.12 5.17 13.82
N THR A 157 10.36 5.50 12.77
CA THR A 157 9.94 6.88 12.49
C THR A 157 8.93 7.42 13.51
N PHE A 158 8.05 6.56 14.01
CA PHE A 158 7.13 6.91 15.11
C PHE A 158 7.90 7.07 16.41
N TRP A 159 8.79 6.13 16.74
CA TRP A 159 9.60 6.18 17.95
C TRP A 159 10.53 7.39 17.98
N GLU A 160 11.09 7.78 16.85
CA GLU A 160 11.86 9.01 16.72
C GLU A 160 10.99 10.24 16.98
N PHE A 161 9.78 10.30 16.44
CA PHE A 161 8.83 11.37 16.75
C PHE A 161 8.47 11.42 18.24
N ALA A 162 8.20 10.27 18.85
CA ALA A 162 7.86 10.16 20.27
C ALA A 162 9.01 10.66 21.14
N ARG A 163 10.25 10.22 20.86
CA ARG A 163 11.47 10.63 21.55
C ARG A 163 11.74 12.13 21.42
N GLN A 164 11.60 12.69 20.22
CA GLN A 164 11.78 14.14 19.98
C GLN A 164 10.73 15.01 20.69
N ASN A 165 9.60 14.42 21.10
CA ASN A 165 8.48 15.12 21.73
C ASN A 165 8.09 14.49 23.07
N GLN A 166 9.05 13.87 23.76
CA GLN A 166 8.82 13.16 25.02
C GLN A 166 8.14 14.07 26.05
N GLY A 167 7.07 13.56 26.68
CA GLY A 167 6.24 14.32 27.61
C GLY A 167 5.42 15.45 26.97
N GLN A 168 5.45 15.61 25.64
CA GLN A 168 4.69 16.64 24.91
C GLN A 168 3.68 16.04 23.93
N VAL A 169 3.67 14.72 23.72
CA VAL A 169 2.68 14.03 22.89
C VAL A 169 1.33 14.09 23.58
N THR A 170 0.36 14.78 23.01
CA THR A 170 -0.96 15.02 23.63
C THR A 170 -2.05 14.12 23.10
N SER A 171 -1.85 13.53 21.91
CA SER A 171 -2.82 12.61 21.31
C SER A 171 -2.11 11.58 20.45
N ILE A 172 -2.53 10.32 20.55
CA ILE A 172 -2.18 9.25 19.62
C ILE A 172 -3.47 8.55 19.21
N THR A 173 -3.69 8.42 17.91
CA THR A 173 -4.81 7.71 17.31
C THR A 173 -4.26 6.56 16.50
N PHE A 174 -4.74 5.36 16.80
CA PHE A 174 -4.52 4.15 16.03
C PHE A 174 -5.78 3.79 15.28
N ASP A 175 -5.67 3.56 13.98
CA ASP A 175 -6.76 3.07 13.13
C ASP A 175 -6.38 1.67 12.63
N PHE A 176 -6.92 0.63 13.25
CA PHE A 176 -6.62 -0.77 12.97
C PHE A 176 -7.60 -1.37 11.97
N VAL A 177 -7.10 -2.28 11.13
CA VAL A 177 -7.89 -3.19 10.30
C VAL A 177 -8.02 -4.50 11.06
N THR A 178 -9.24 -5.00 11.27
CA THR A 178 -9.42 -6.25 12.02
C THR A 178 -8.88 -7.45 11.23
N PRO A 179 -8.10 -8.35 11.86
CA PRO A 179 -7.46 -9.44 11.14
C PRO A 179 -8.49 -10.47 10.66
N ASN A 180 -8.19 -11.14 9.54
CA ASN A 180 -9.00 -12.25 9.01
C ASN A 180 -8.40 -13.65 9.29
N GLY A 181 -7.37 -13.79 10.14
CA GLY A 181 -6.65 -15.05 10.35
C GLY A 181 -5.65 -15.01 11.50
N LEU A 182 -4.88 -16.09 11.66
CA LEU A 182 -3.80 -16.24 12.65
C LEU A 182 -2.53 -15.57 12.11
N TRP A 183 -2.15 -14.41 12.66
CA TRP A 183 -0.94 -13.64 12.30
C TRP A 183 0.02 -13.58 13.48
N SER A 184 1.34 -13.66 13.31
CA SER A 184 2.28 -13.74 14.44
C SER A 184 2.60 -12.42 15.16
N VAL A 185 1.69 -11.45 15.17
CA VAL A 185 1.85 -10.23 15.98
C VAL A 185 1.38 -10.54 17.40
N ASP A 186 1.94 -9.83 18.40
CA ASP A 186 1.62 -9.96 19.83
C ASP A 186 0.17 -10.40 20.06
N GLU A 187 0.03 -11.57 20.67
CA GLU A 187 -1.20 -12.38 20.66
C GLU A 187 -2.36 -11.61 21.28
N GLU A 188 -2.09 -10.78 22.29
CA GLU A 188 -3.10 -10.08 23.09
C GLU A 188 -3.91 -9.07 22.27
N MET A 189 -3.25 -8.09 21.62
CA MET A 189 -3.93 -7.09 20.78
C MET A 189 -4.63 -7.73 19.58
N ARG A 190 -3.99 -8.74 18.97
CA ARG A 190 -4.58 -9.47 17.84
C ARG A 190 -5.85 -10.18 18.26
N ASP A 191 -5.81 -10.89 19.38
CA ASP A 191 -6.93 -11.70 19.85
C ASP A 191 -8.09 -10.82 20.30
N GLU A 192 -7.82 -9.66 20.93
CA GLU A 192 -8.84 -8.64 21.22
C GLU A 192 -9.58 -8.17 19.95
N LEU A 193 -8.84 -7.86 18.88
CA LEU A 193 -9.43 -7.42 17.61
C LEU A 193 -10.20 -8.55 16.90
N ILE A 194 -9.75 -9.81 17.02
CA ILE A 194 -10.46 -11.00 16.53
C ILE A 194 -11.79 -11.16 17.27
N GLU A 195 -11.78 -11.09 18.60
CA GLU A 195 -12.98 -11.25 19.41
C GLU A 195 -13.97 -10.11 19.18
N LEU A 196 -13.50 -8.86 19.12
CA LEU A 196 -14.35 -7.71 18.79
C LEU A 196 -15.01 -7.90 17.41
N ARG A 197 -14.25 -8.38 16.43
CA ARG A 197 -14.81 -8.66 15.11
C ARG A 197 -15.87 -9.77 15.16
N LYS A 198 -15.61 -10.89 15.84
CA LYS A 198 -16.60 -11.98 15.97
C LYS A 198 -17.88 -11.48 16.65
N ALA A 199 -17.74 -10.63 17.66
CA ALA A 199 -18.86 -10.09 18.43
C ALA A 199 -19.72 -9.10 17.64
N ILE A 200 -19.11 -8.10 16.99
CA ILE A 200 -19.84 -6.96 16.39
C ILE A 200 -19.65 -6.79 14.88
N LYS A 201 -18.98 -7.74 14.22
CA LYS A 201 -18.70 -7.75 12.77
C LYS A 201 -17.97 -6.50 12.26
N THR A 202 -17.15 -5.87 13.12
CA THR A 202 -16.40 -4.68 12.72
C THR A 202 -15.22 -5.00 11.80
N GLN A 203 -14.99 -4.13 10.82
CA GLN A 203 -13.90 -4.20 9.84
C GLN A 203 -12.70 -3.33 10.24
N SER A 204 -12.92 -2.33 11.10
CA SER A 204 -11.87 -1.43 11.57
C SER A 204 -12.17 -0.94 12.98
N VAL A 205 -11.12 -0.57 13.71
CA VAL A 205 -11.20 -0.07 15.09
C VAL A 205 -10.34 1.18 15.18
N SER A 206 -10.89 2.27 15.70
CA SER A 206 -10.15 3.49 15.97
C SER A 206 -10.02 3.70 17.47
N THR A 207 -8.80 3.73 17.98
CA THR A 207 -8.50 3.96 19.39
C THR A 207 -7.71 5.25 19.52
N THR A 208 -8.17 6.17 20.37
CA THR A 208 -7.51 7.46 20.57
C THR A 208 -7.19 7.68 22.04
N PHE A 209 -5.89 7.82 22.34
CA PHE A 209 -5.38 8.24 23.64
C PHE A 209 -5.17 9.75 23.63
N LYS A 210 -5.59 10.44 24.70
CA LYS A 210 -5.41 11.89 24.88
C LYS A 210 -4.96 12.22 26.29
N SER A 211 -4.05 13.18 26.40
CA SER A 211 -3.60 13.75 27.67
C SER A 211 -3.23 15.22 27.48
N SER A 212 -3.71 16.09 28.37
CA SER A 212 -3.29 17.49 28.42
C SER A 212 -1.86 17.64 28.94
N GLU A 213 -1.41 16.72 29.79
CA GLU A 213 -0.11 16.74 30.44
C GLU A 213 0.99 16.06 29.61
N GLY A 214 0.60 15.21 28.66
CA GLY A 214 1.48 14.37 27.87
C GLY A 214 1.15 12.90 28.07
N LEU A 215 1.29 12.10 27.01
CA LEU A 215 1.18 10.65 27.04
C LEU A 215 2.54 10.04 27.32
N ASP A 216 2.56 8.98 28.14
CA ASP A 216 3.71 8.10 28.25
C ASP A 216 3.74 7.16 27.04
N THR A 217 4.56 7.51 26.04
CA THR A 217 4.67 6.73 24.80
C THR A 217 5.36 5.39 24.99
N ASP A 218 6.03 5.16 26.13
CA ASP A 218 6.73 3.91 26.41
C ASP A 218 5.84 2.84 27.08
N ALA A 219 4.58 3.19 27.37
CA ALA A 219 3.58 2.26 27.90
C ALA A 219 3.38 1.05 26.97
N LYS A 220 3.21 -0.15 27.55
CA LYS A 220 3.04 -1.43 26.81
C LYS A 220 1.97 -1.30 25.73
N GLN A 221 0.80 -0.73 26.07
CA GLN A 221 -0.33 -0.59 25.16
C GLN A 221 0.01 0.22 23.89
N ILE A 222 0.90 1.21 23.99
CA ILE A 222 1.32 2.00 22.83
C ILE A 222 2.32 1.20 21.99
N LYS A 223 3.23 0.45 22.63
CA LYS A 223 4.18 -0.42 21.93
C LYS A 223 3.47 -1.50 21.11
N ASP A 224 2.57 -2.24 21.75
CA ASP A 224 1.81 -3.31 21.08
C ASP A 224 0.96 -2.75 19.91
N ALA A 225 0.37 -1.56 20.10
CA ALA A 225 -0.39 -0.87 19.07
C ALA A 225 0.48 -0.42 17.88
N VAL A 226 1.70 0.05 18.14
CA VAL A 226 2.67 0.44 17.11
C VAL A 226 3.13 -0.78 16.33
N ASP A 227 3.53 -1.85 17.02
CA ASP A 227 4.02 -3.09 16.42
C ASP A 227 2.93 -3.72 15.54
N TYR A 228 1.67 -3.70 16.00
CA TYR A 228 0.54 -4.14 15.21
C TYR A 228 0.33 -3.29 13.95
N ALA A 229 0.37 -1.97 14.07
CA ALA A 229 0.22 -1.07 12.93
C ALA A 229 1.36 -1.21 11.92
N GLU A 230 2.61 -1.39 12.37
CA GLU A 230 3.81 -1.51 11.54
C GLU A 230 3.70 -2.64 10.51
N THR A 231 3.04 -3.75 10.87
CA THR A 231 2.80 -4.86 9.95
C THR A 231 1.91 -4.52 8.75
N GLY A 232 1.43 -3.27 8.64
CA GLY A 232 0.47 -2.82 7.64
C GLY A 232 -0.98 -3.09 8.05
N SER A 233 -1.22 -3.46 9.31
CA SER A 233 -2.57 -3.73 9.85
C SER A 233 -3.20 -2.51 10.52
N GLY A 234 -2.59 -1.32 10.40
CA GLY A 234 -3.17 -0.09 10.89
C GLY A 234 -2.39 1.17 10.53
N LYS A 235 -2.94 2.32 10.93
CA LYS A 235 -2.33 3.64 10.80
C LYS A 235 -2.13 4.26 12.17
N ILE A 236 -1.12 5.12 12.26
CA ILE A 236 -0.83 5.91 13.46
C ILE A 236 -0.87 7.38 13.09
N ARG A 237 -1.65 8.14 13.84
CA ARG A 237 -1.63 9.61 13.84
C ARG A 237 -1.30 10.08 15.24
N ALA A 238 -0.28 10.92 15.38
CA ALA A 238 0.04 11.50 16.67
C ALA A 238 0.15 13.03 16.58
N ARG A 239 -0.16 13.69 17.69
CA ARG A 239 -0.01 15.14 17.86
C ARG A 239 0.75 15.40 19.14
N ALA A 240 1.74 16.28 19.06
CA ALA A 240 2.41 16.87 20.20
C ALA A 240 2.06 18.35 20.33
N ARG A 241 2.46 18.97 21.44
CA ARG A 241 2.32 20.42 21.62
C ARG A 241 3.02 21.19 20.49
N ARG A 242 2.60 22.45 20.28
CA ARG A 242 3.09 23.33 19.21
C ARG A 242 2.82 22.77 17.80
N ASP A 243 1.67 22.13 17.64
CA ASP A 243 1.13 21.63 16.35
C ASP A 243 2.03 20.66 15.58
N LYS A 244 2.99 20.03 16.26
CA LYS A 244 3.79 18.96 15.66
C LYS A 244 2.94 17.71 15.50
N THR A 245 2.93 17.15 14.29
CA THR A 245 2.14 15.97 13.95
C THR A 245 3.00 14.85 13.40
N PHE A 246 2.49 13.64 13.55
CA PHE A 246 3.01 12.43 12.92
C PHE A 246 1.87 11.72 12.21
N ASN A 247 2.15 11.17 11.04
CA ASN A 247 1.21 10.36 10.28
C ASN A 247 1.98 9.23 9.57
N SER A 248 1.70 7.98 9.94
CA SER A 248 2.41 6.83 9.38
C SER A 248 2.20 6.67 7.88
N THR A 249 1.08 7.17 7.32
CA THR A 249 0.83 7.09 5.86
C THR A 249 1.76 7.99 5.04
N GLU A 250 2.41 8.97 5.67
CA GLU A 250 3.38 9.89 5.04
C GLU A 250 4.82 9.38 5.18
N LYS A 251 5.03 8.29 5.92
CA LYS A 251 6.34 7.65 6.15
C LYS A 251 6.36 6.19 5.67
N PRO A 252 5.93 5.90 4.43
CA PRO A 252 5.86 4.51 3.98
C PRO A 252 7.26 3.94 3.75
N LYS A 253 7.38 2.62 3.90
CA LYS A 253 8.59 1.87 3.58
C LYS A 253 8.81 1.89 2.06
N ILE A 254 9.98 2.36 1.65
CA ILE A 254 10.41 2.44 0.26
C ILE A 254 11.52 1.42 0.03
N VAL A 255 11.32 0.53 -0.94
CA VAL A 255 12.36 -0.36 -1.45
C VAL A 255 12.99 0.27 -2.69
N THR A 256 14.32 0.25 -2.76
CA THR A 256 15.06 0.77 -3.90
C THR A 256 15.71 -0.37 -4.67
N LEU A 257 15.46 -0.42 -5.97
CA LEU A 257 16.21 -1.27 -6.90
C LEU A 257 17.42 -0.48 -7.39
N SER A 258 18.61 -0.87 -6.93
CA SER A 258 19.86 -0.29 -7.42
C SER A 258 20.12 -0.67 -8.88
N GLU A 259 20.74 0.25 -9.62
CA GLU A 259 21.11 0.07 -11.02
C GLU A 259 22.23 -0.97 -11.17
N ASP A 260 21.88 -2.23 -11.37
CA ASP A 260 22.53 -3.00 -12.43
C ASP A 260 21.68 -2.82 -13.68
N ARG A 261 21.64 -1.60 -14.23
CA ARG A 261 21.01 -1.36 -15.53
C ARG A 261 21.93 -1.96 -16.60
N GLN A 262 21.81 -3.25 -16.85
CA GLN A 262 22.23 -3.77 -18.15
C GLN A 262 21.34 -3.07 -19.19
N ALA A 263 21.96 -2.45 -20.21
CA ALA A 263 21.36 -1.47 -21.11
C ALA A 263 20.13 -1.92 -21.94
N ARG A 264 19.61 -3.13 -21.69
CA ARG A 264 18.50 -3.75 -22.43
C ARG A 264 17.39 -4.32 -21.54
N GLU A 265 17.58 -4.36 -20.23
CA GLU A 265 16.60 -5.01 -19.34
C GLU A 265 15.48 -4.03 -18.95
N SER A 266 14.23 -4.42 -19.16
CA SER A 266 13.09 -3.55 -18.82
C SER A 266 12.91 -3.45 -17.29
N LEU A 267 12.17 -2.44 -16.82
CA LEU A 267 11.82 -2.36 -15.40
C LEU A 267 11.02 -3.58 -14.93
N LEU A 268 10.16 -4.15 -15.80
CA LEU A 268 9.40 -5.36 -15.51
C LEU A 268 10.30 -6.56 -15.29
N ASP A 269 11.27 -6.78 -16.18
CA ASP A 269 12.21 -7.90 -16.06
C ASP A 269 13.00 -7.82 -14.75
N ARG A 270 13.52 -6.62 -14.43
CA ARG A 270 14.23 -6.37 -13.16
C ARG A 270 13.34 -6.57 -11.95
N ALA A 271 12.09 -6.13 -12.02
CA ALA A 271 11.13 -6.32 -10.95
C ALA A 271 10.74 -7.78 -10.78
N ALA A 272 10.59 -8.53 -11.87
CA ALA A 272 10.35 -9.97 -11.86
C ALA A 272 11.53 -10.73 -11.26
N ALA A 273 12.78 -10.34 -11.56
CA ALA A 273 13.95 -10.97 -10.96
C ALA A 273 14.08 -10.66 -9.45
N LYS A 274 13.61 -9.48 -9.00
CA LYS A 274 13.81 -8.98 -7.62
C LYS A 274 12.50 -8.80 -6.84
N TRP A 275 11.44 -9.51 -7.20
CA TRP A 275 10.10 -9.29 -6.63
C TRP A 275 10.06 -9.51 -5.11
N LYS A 276 10.81 -10.51 -4.61
CA LYS A 276 10.91 -10.78 -3.16
C LYS A 276 11.47 -9.58 -2.40
N LYS A 277 12.55 -8.97 -2.92
CA LYS A 277 13.11 -7.74 -2.38
C LYS A 277 12.09 -6.61 -2.37
N ILE A 278 11.44 -6.38 -3.51
CA ILE A 278 10.45 -5.32 -3.71
C ILE A 278 9.29 -5.43 -2.72
N LEU A 279 8.87 -6.65 -2.40
CA LEU A 279 7.80 -6.94 -1.46
C LEU A 279 8.28 -7.12 0.00
N GLY A 280 9.57 -6.91 0.28
CA GLY A 280 10.14 -7.08 1.61
C GLY A 280 9.95 -8.51 2.13
N ARG A 281 10.30 -9.51 1.31
CA ARG A 281 10.25 -10.96 1.55
C ARG A 281 11.65 -11.58 1.65
N GLU A 282 12.70 -10.77 1.67
CA GLU A 282 14.10 -11.19 1.90
C GLU A 282 14.41 -11.28 3.39
#